data_AF-A0A955BT29-F1
#
_entry.id   AF-A0A955BT29-F1
#
_cell.length_a   1.000
_cell.length_b   1.000
_cell.length_c   1.000
_cell.angle_alpha   90.00
_cell.angle_beta   90.00
_cell.angle_gamma   90.00
#
_symmetry.space_group_name_H-M   'P 1'
#
loop_
_entity.id
_entity.type
_entity.pdbx_description
1 polymer ?
#
loop_
_entity_poly.entity_id
_entity_poly.type
_entity_poly.pdbx_seq_one_letter_code
_entity_poly.pdbx_strand_id
1 'polypeptide(L)'
;MSQSNSFYRKIAYLLVVVILLFPIAWLGRPAALDDLGGKLAQLRTEYNLGQADLGQIDPASETIRLATLGLRGLAVSLLWTKANHYKKVEDWTAFRATLEQLAKLQPYFIAVWRYQAWNLTYNVSVELDDVKDRYYYVRRGIEYLNDGIKFNADNPTLLADLGWFIGNKIGRADER
;
A
#
# COMPACT_ATOMS: atom_id res chain seq x y z
N MET A 1 -19.15 -45.84 26.93
CA MET A 1 -19.19 -45.69 25.46
C MET A 1 -18.14 -44.68 25.01
N SER A 2 -17.33 -45.02 24.00
CA SER A 2 -16.94 -44.09 22.91
C SER A 2 -15.67 -43.19 23.02
N GLN A 3 -14.56 -43.58 23.67
CA GLN A 3 -13.28 -42.88 23.41
C GLN A 3 -12.75 -43.12 21.97
N SER A 4 -12.98 -44.30 21.40
CA SER A 4 -12.54 -44.65 20.04
C SER A 4 -13.21 -43.78 18.97
N ASN A 5 -14.53 -43.57 19.04
CA ASN A 5 -15.26 -42.73 18.08
C ASN A 5 -14.81 -41.26 18.11
N SER A 6 -14.39 -40.75 19.27
CA SER A 6 -13.80 -39.40 19.40
C SER A 6 -12.49 -39.31 18.63
N PHE A 7 -11.63 -40.33 18.75
CA PHE A 7 -10.37 -40.42 18.03
C PHE A 7 -10.55 -40.52 16.51
N TYR A 8 -11.46 -41.39 16.04
CA TYR A 8 -11.77 -41.51 14.61
C TYR A 8 -12.34 -40.23 14.00
N ARG A 9 -13.21 -39.51 14.74
CA ARG A 9 -13.72 -38.20 14.29
C ARG A 9 -12.60 -37.16 14.18
N LYS A 10 -11.66 -37.12 15.14
CA LYS A 10 -10.50 -36.22 15.08
C LYS A 10 -9.62 -36.52 13.87
N ILE A 11 -9.33 -37.78 13.57
CA ILE A 11 -8.58 -38.18 12.37
C ILE A 11 -9.33 -37.78 11.10
N ALA A 12 -10.64 -38.02 11.04
CA ALA A 12 -11.46 -37.62 9.90
C ALA A 12 -11.45 -36.10 9.69
N TYR A 13 -11.58 -35.30 10.76
CA TYR A 13 -11.47 -33.84 10.67
C TYR A 13 -10.09 -33.39 10.22
N LEU A 14 -9.02 -34.03 10.70
CA LEU A 14 -7.66 -33.69 10.32
C LEU A 14 -7.41 -34.01 8.83
N LEU A 15 -7.90 -35.14 8.34
CA LEU A 15 -7.87 -35.49 6.91
C LEU A 15 -8.64 -34.48 6.06
N VAL A 16 -9.85 -34.10 6.47
CA VAL A 16 -10.64 -33.08 5.77
C VAL A 16 -9.89 -31.75 5.75
N VAL A 17 -9.28 -31.33 6.86
CA VAL A 17 -8.49 -30.10 6.92
C VAL A 17 -7.29 -30.16 5.97
N VAL A 18 -6.54 -31.26 5.94
CA VAL A 18 -5.39 -31.42 5.02
C VAL A 18 -5.85 -31.39 3.56
N ILE A 19 -6.93 -32.10 3.23
CA ILE A 19 -7.51 -32.12 1.89
C ILE A 19 -7.96 -30.72 1.45
N LEU A 20 -8.53 -29.92 2.36
CA LEU A 20 -8.93 -28.55 2.07
C LEU A 20 -7.74 -27.59 1.97
N LEU A 21 -6.71 -27.75 2.82
CA LEU A 21 -5.54 -26.87 2.84
C LEU A 21 -4.62 -27.08 1.64
N PHE A 22 -4.52 -28.30 1.12
CA PHE A 22 -3.63 -28.61 0.00
C PHE A 22 -3.90 -27.76 -1.26
N PRO A 23 -5.12 -27.70 -1.84
CA PRO A 23 -5.39 -26.88 -3.01
C PRO A 23 -5.25 -25.37 -2.72
N ILE A 24 -5.59 -24.93 -1.51
CA ILE A 24 -5.42 -23.53 -1.09
C ILE A 24 -3.93 -23.16 -1.10
N ALA A 25 -3.07 -24.01 -0.53
CA ALA A 25 -1.63 -23.78 -0.51
C ALA A 25 -1.02 -23.87 -1.91
N TRP A 26 -1.43 -24.84 -2.73
CA TRP A 26 -0.89 -25.00 -4.08
C TRP A 26 -1.27 -23.85 -5.02
N LEU A 27 -2.51 -23.34 -4.92
CA LEU A 27 -2.97 -22.22 -5.75
C LEU A 27 -2.50 -20.85 -5.19
N GLY A 28 -2.58 -20.65 -3.88
CA GLY A 28 -2.52 -19.34 -3.23
C GLY A 28 -1.18 -18.96 -2.60
N ARG A 29 -0.13 -19.78 -2.73
CA ARG A 29 1.21 -19.41 -2.27
C ARG A 29 1.69 -18.13 -2.98
N PRO A 30 2.12 -17.09 -2.26
CA PRO A 30 2.71 -15.90 -2.87
C PRO A 30 4.07 -16.25 -3.50
N ALA A 31 4.46 -15.49 -4.52
CA ALA A 31 5.83 -15.57 -5.04
C ALA A 31 6.81 -14.89 -4.07
N ALA A 32 8.04 -15.41 -4.02
CA ALA A 32 9.17 -14.87 -3.26
C ALA A 32 10.36 -14.65 -4.21
N LEU A 33 11.45 -14.06 -3.71
CA LEU A 33 12.63 -13.73 -4.53
C LEU A 33 13.20 -14.92 -5.30
N ASP A 34 13.17 -16.12 -4.70
CA ASP A 34 13.67 -17.37 -5.29
C ASP A 34 12.56 -18.40 -5.59
N ASP A 35 11.28 -18.02 -5.46
CA ASP A 35 10.14 -18.91 -5.67
C ASP A 35 9.05 -18.24 -6.49
N LEU A 36 8.66 -18.85 -7.62
CA LEU A 36 7.59 -18.37 -8.49
C LEU A 36 6.21 -18.38 -7.80
N GLY A 37 6.08 -19.04 -6.65
CA GLY A 37 4.83 -19.13 -5.90
C GLY A 37 3.83 -20.11 -6.51
N GLY A 38 2.58 -20.05 -6.05
CA GLY A 38 1.48 -20.88 -6.53
C GLY A 38 1.01 -20.49 -7.94
N LYS A 39 0.12 -21.30 -8.53
CA LYS A 39 -0.36 -21.08 -9.90
C LYS A 39 -1.02 -19.71 -10.11
N LEU A 40 -1.68 -19.16 -9.09
CA LEU A 40 -2.28 -17.82 -9.16
C LEU A 40 -1.23 -16.71 -9.22
N ALA A 41 -0.10 -16.85 -8.52
CA ALA A 41 1.00 -15.89 -8.58
C ALA A 41 1.63 -15.88 -9.98
N GLN A 42 1.83 -17.05 -10.56
CA GLN A 42 2.37 -17.20 -11.92
C GLN A 42 1.45 -16.61 -12.99
N LEU A 43 0.16 -16.95 -12.96
CA LEU A 43 -0.84 -16.38 -13.90
C LEU A 43 -0.95 -14.86 -13.76
N ARG A 44 -0.79 -14.37 -12.53
CA ARG A 44 -0.80 -12.94 -12.24
C ARG A 44 0.36 -12.24 -12.95
N THR A 45 1.57 -12.79 -12.89
CA THR A 45 2.73 -12.30 -13.65
C THR A 45 2.54 -12.45 -15.16
N GLU A 46 2.14 -13.64 -15.64
CA GLU A 46 2.01 -13.95 -17.06
C GLU A 46 1.05 -13.00 -17.81
N TYR A 47 -0.08 -12.67 -17.20
CA TYR A 47 -1.10 -11.83 -17.82
C TYR A 47 -0.98 -10.35 -17.42
N ASN A 48 0.10 -9.95 -16.73
CA ASN A 48 0.23 -8.62 -16.12
C ASN A 48 -1.00 -8.23 -15.27
N LEU A 49 -1.75 -9.23 -14.79
CA LEU A 49 -2.81 -9.06 -13.79
C LEU A 49 -2.20 -8.78 -12.41
N GLY A 50 -0.90 -9.04 -12.31
CA GLY A 50 0.01 -8.51 -11.34
C GLY A 50 0.10 -7.03 -11.52
N GLN A 51 -0.76 -6.37 -10.78
CA GLN A 51 -0.56 -5.02 -10.28
C GLN A 51 0.88 -4.77 -9.73
N ALA A 52 1.73 -5.81 -9.57
CA ALA A 52 3.10 -5.83 -9.07
C ALA A 52 4.15 -6.38 -10.08
N ASP A 53 4.06 -6.09 -11.38
CA ASP A 53 5.05 -6.58 -12.37
C ASP A 53 6.34 -5.71 -12.48
N LEU A 54 6.76 -5.11 -11.36
CA LEU A 54 8.03 -4.38 -11.27
C LEU A 54 8.85 -4.87 -10.07
N GLY A 55 9.18 -6.17 -10.04
CA GLY A 55 10.23 -6.76 -9.19
C GLY A 55 10.06 -6.60 -7.66
N GLN A 56 8.95 -6.02 -7.22
CA GLN A 56 8.60 -5.75 -5.84
C GLN A 56 7.12 -6.10 -5.72
N ILE A 57 6.83 -7.40 -5.67
CA ILE A 57 5.73 -7.81 -4.80
C ILE A 57 6.16 -7.29 -3.45
N ASP A 58 5.69 -6.12 -3.04
CA ASP A 58 5.93 -5.60 -1.70
C ASP A 58 5.33 -6.66 -0.77
N PRO A 59 6.16 -7.51 -0.14
CA PRO A 59 5.63 -8.60 0.67
C PRO A 59 4.77 -7.99 1.78
N ALA A 60 5.04 -6.74 2.17
CA ALA A 60 4.24 -6.02 3.14
C ALA A 60 2.79 -5.84 2.67
N SER A 61 2.50 -5.57 1.40
CA SER A 61 1.12 -5.31 0.94
C SER A 61 0.25 -6.58 0.98
N GLU A 62 0.77 -7.72 0.53
CA GLU A 62 0.05 -9.01 0.63
C GLU A 62 0.08 -9.57 2.07
N THR A 63 1.16 -9.35 2.83
CA THR A 63 1.21 -9.68 4.26
C THR A 63 0.20 -8.85 5.05
N ILE A 64 0.02 -7.57 4.73
CA ILE A 64 -0.98 -6.71 5.38
C ILE A 64 -2.40 -7.18 5.02
N ARG A 65 -2.66 -7.62 3.78
CA ARG A 65 -3.96 -8.21 3.42
C ARG A 65 -4.25 -9.47 4.23
N LEU A 66 -3.26 -10.35 4.40
CA LEU A 66 -3.37 -11.55 5.21
C LEU A 66 -3.52 -11.21 6.70
N ALA A 67 -2.68 -10.31 7.23
CA ALA A 67 -2.69 -9.88 8.63
C ALA A 67 -3.99 -9.16 9.02
N THR A 68 -4.60 -8.43 8.08
CA THR A 68 -5.90 -7.80 8.31
C THR A 68 -7.07 -8.79 8.21
N LEU A 69 -6.85 -10.05 7.83
CA LEU A 69 -7.89 -11.08 7.70
C LEU A 69 -9.09 -10.61 6.86
N GLY A 70 -8.84 -9.78 5.84
CA GLY A 70 -9.89 -9.16 5.01
C GLY A 70 -10.49 -7.85 5.55
N LEU A 71 -10.08 -7.39 6.74
CA LEU A 71 -10.52 -6.12 7.34
C LEU A 71 -9.75 -4.89 6.83
N ARG A 72 -9.09 -4.99 5.66
CA ARG A 72 -8.34 -3.91 5.02
C ARG A 72 -9.14 -2.61 4.93
N GLY A 73 -10.44 -2.69 4.60
CA GLY A 73 -11.30 -1.51 4.52
C GLY A 73 -11.45 -0.77 5.85
N LEU A 74 -11.59 -1.51 6.97
CA LEU A 74 -11.67 -0.90 8.31
C LEU A 74 -10.33 -0.28 8.71
N ALA A 75 -9.22 -0.97 8.44
CA ALA A 75 -7.88 -0.45 8.70
C ALA A 75 -7.64 0.87 7.95
N VAL A 76 -8.02 0.92 6.67
CA VAL A 76 -7.97 2.13 5.84
C VAL A 76 -8.81 3.26 6.44
N SER A 77 -10.08 3.00 6.81
CA SER A 77 -10.96 4.00 7.41
C SER A 77 -10.42 4.58 8.72
N LEU A 78 -9.80 3.73 9.55
CA LEU A 78 -9.15 4.17 10.79
C LEU A 78 -7.92 5.05 10.50
N LEU A 79 -7.09 4.68 9.53
CA LEU A 79 -5.91 5.47 9.16
C LEU A 79 -6.30 6.81 8.55
N TRP A 80 -7.36 6.89 7.74
CA TRP A 80 -7.88 8.17 7.25
C TRP A 80 -8.35 9.07 8.40
N THR A 81 -9.05 8.50 9.38
CA THR A 81 -9.45 9.24 10.59
C THR A 81 -8.22 9.76 11.36
N LYS A 82 -7.20 8.92 11.54
CA LYS A 82 -5.93 9.31 12.19
C LYS A 82 -5.19 10.40 11.41
N ALA A 83 -5.06 10.25 10.10
CA ALA A 83 -4.40 11.24 9.24
C ALA A 83 -5.11 12.60 9.34
N ASN A 84 -6.44 12.61 9.31
CA ASN A 84 -7.21 13.85 9.50
C ASN A 84 -7.03 14.45 10.90
N HIS A 85 -6.91 13.63 11.93
CA HIS A 85 -6.63 14.11 13.28
C HIS A 85 -5.22 14.71 13.39
N TYR A 86 -4.18 14.00 12.96
CA TYR A 86 -2.79 14.47 13.00
C TYR A 86 -2.59 15.75 12.18
N LYS A 87 -3.29 15.88 11.04
CA LYS A 87 -3.30 17.11 10.26
C LYS A 87 -3.89 18.30 11.03
N LYS A 88 -4.93 18.08 11.86
CA LYS A 88 -5.58 19.14 12.65
C LYS A 88 -4.76 19.59 13.86
N VAL A 89 -3.99 18.69 14.46
CA VAL A 89 -3.12 18.99 15.61
C VAL A 89 -1.68 19.31 15.18
N GLU A 90 -1.45 19.44 13.87
CA GLU A 90 -0.15 19.76 13.26
C GLU A 90 0.98 18.78 13.63
N ASP A 91 0.63 17.53 13.97
CA ASP A 91 1.59 16.45 14.15
C ASP A 91 1.99 15.90 12.78
N TRP A 92 2.87 16.63 12.10
CA TRP A 92 3.29 16.32 10.74
C TRP A 92 4.07 15.01 10.62
N THR A 93 4.76 14.62 11.69
CA THR A 93 5.51 13.35 11.75
C THR A 93 4.55 12.17 11.79
N ALA A 94 3.57 12.18 12.70
CA ALA A 94 2.56 11.12 12.78
C ALA A 94 1.62 11.12 11.57
N PHE A 95 1.28 12.31 11.05
CA PHE A 95 0.54 12.45 9.80
C PHE A 95 1.22 11.69 8.68
N ARG A 96 2.49 11.99 8.41
CA ARG A 96 3.28 11.31 7.37
C ARG A 96 3.40 9.82 7.55
N ALA A 97 3.70 9.34 8.75
CA ALA A 97 3.79 7.91 9.02
C ALA A 97 2.45 7.20 8.70
N THR A 98 1.33 7.87 8.97
CA THR A 98 -0.01 7.39 8.63
C THR A 98 -0.23 7.36 7.10
N LEU A 99 0.27 8.36 6.37
CA LEU A 99 0.18 8.39 4.91
C LEU A 99 0.97 7.25 4.26
N GLU A 100 2.16 6.94 4.75
CA GLU A 100 2.96 5.81 4.28
C GLU A 100 2.25 4.46 4.50
N GLN A 101 1.51 4.33 5.60
CA GLN A 101 0.67 3.15 5.84
C GLN A 101 -0.52 3.09 4.88
N LEU A 102 -1.17 4.23 4.61
CA LEU A 102 -2.25 4.32 3.61
C LEU A 102 -1.76 3.96 2.21
N ALA A 103 -0.57 4.41 1.80
CA ALA A 103 0.05 4.04 0.54
C ALA A 103 0.25 2.52 0.41
N LYS A 104 0.81 1.87 1.44
CA LYS A 104 0.98 0.40 1.48
C LYS A 104 -0.35 -0.35 1.47
N LEU A 105 -1.35 0.22 2.14
CA LEU A 105 -2.70 -0.35 2.18
C LEU A 105 -3.50 -0.07 0.92
N GLN A 106 -3.20 0.95 0.11
CA GLN A 106 -3.98 1.34 -1.07
C GLN A 106 -3.09 1.73 -2.27
N PRO A 107 -2.11 0.90 -2.68
CA PRO A 107 -1.10 1.31 -3.66
C PRO A 107 -1.66 1.59 -5.06
N TYR A 108 -2.79 0.98 -5.41
CA TYR A 108 -3.44 1.15 -6.73
C TYR A 108 -4.56 2.19 -6.72
N PHE A 109 -4.81 2.83 -5.58
CA PHE A 109 -5.83 3.86 -5.48
C PHE A 109 -5.19 5.22 -5.73
N ILE A 110 -5.18 5.64 -7.00
CA ILE A 110 -4.58 6.88 -7.51
C ILE A 110 -4.91 8.10 -6.61
N ALA A 111 -6.14 8.20 -6.12
CA ALA A 111 -6.56 9.32 -5.28
C ALA A 111 -5.75 9.45 -3.98
N VAL A 112 -5.29 8.35 -3.38
CA VAL A 112 -4.41 8.38 -2.18
C VAL A 112 -3.09 9.07 -2.52
N TRP A 113 -2.49 8.74 -3.66
CA TRP A 113 -1.23 9.36 -4.10
C TRP A 113 -1.40 10.85 -4.36
N ARG A 114 -2.41 11.22 -5.14
CA ARG A 114 -2.67 12.62 -5.52
C ARG A 114 -3.01 13.50 -4.31
N TYR A 115 -3.98 13.07 -3.50
CA TYR A 115 -4.47 13.86 -2.37
C TYR A 115 -3.40 14.06 -1.31
N GLN A 116 -2.61 13.02 -1.03
CA GLN A 116 -1.60 13.09 0.01
C GLN A 116 -0.32 13.78 -0.45
N ALA A 117 0.09 13.59 -1.71
CA ALA A 117 1.14 14.40 -2.30
C ALA A 117 0.78 15.89 -2.23
N TRP A 118 -0.48 16.25 -2.54
CA TRP A 118 -0.97 17.62 -2.40
C TRP A 118 -0.90 18.12 -0.96
N ASN A 119 -1.40 17.33 0.01
CA ASN A 119 -1.33 17.72 1.41
C ASN A 119 0.12 18.01 1.84
N LEU A 120 1.07 17.14 1.52
CA LEU A 120 2.48 17.37 1.88
C LEU A 120 3.06 18.59 1.16
N THR A 121 2.84 18.66 -0.15
CA THR A 121 3.52 19.64 -1.01
C THR A 121 2.93 21.03 -0.90
N TYR A 122 1.62 21.17 -0.69
CA TYR A 122 0.93 22.46 -0.73
C TYR A 122 0.35 22.87 0.62
N ASN A 123 -0.24 21.94 1.38
CA ASN A 123 -0.89 22.29 2.63
C ASN A 123 0.13 22.33 3.78
N VAL A 124 0.81 21.23 4.07
CA VAL A 124 1.80 21.16 5.17
C VAL A 124 2.98 22.09 4.91
N SER A 125 3.48 22.17 3.67
CA SER A 125 4.64 23.00 3.35
C SER A 125 4.47 24.49 3.66
N VAL A 126 3.23 25.01 3.68
CA VAL A 126 2.99 26.45 3.91
C VAL A 126 2.73 26.79 5.38
N GLU A 127 2.42 25.78 6.20
CA GLU A 127 2.27 25.94 7.66
C GLU A 127 3.62 25.98 8.39
N LEU A 128 4.73 25.74 7.68
CA LEU A 128 6.07 25.65 8.28
C LEU A 128 6.84 26.96 8.06
N ASP A 129 7.42 27.49 9.13
CA ASP A 129 8.16 28.76 9.10
C ASP A 129 9.54 28.63 8.43
N ASP A 130 10.30 27.57 8.77
CA ASP A 130 11.64 27.36 8.22
C ASP A 130 11.57 26.88 6.76
N VAL A 131 12.23 27.63 5.88
CA VAL A 131 12.40 27.33 4.46
C VAL A 131 12.90 25.90 4.22
N LYS A 132 13.80 25.40 5.07
CA LYS A 132 14.33 24.03 4.98
C LYS A 132 13.23 22.99 5.20
N ASP A 133 12.37 23.21 6.18
CA ASP A 133 11.27 22.32 6.49
C ASP A 133 10.19 22.38 5.40
N ARG A 134 9.87 23.58 4.89
CA ARG A 134 8.99 23.73 3.72
C ARG A 134 9.49 22.91 2.54
N TYR A 135 10.77 23.08 2.19
CA TYR A 135 11.40 22.37 1.08
C TYR A 135 11.41 20.84 1.33
N TYR A 136 11.65 20.41 2.56
CA TYR A 136 11.61 19.01 2.94
C TYR A 136 10.23 18.37 2.67
N TYR A 137 9.14 19.04 3.04
CA TYR A 137 7.78 18.53 2.76
C TYR A 137 7.39 18.60 1.29
N VAL A 138 7.82 19.64 0.56
CA VAL A 138 7.68 19.70 -0.91
C VAL A 138 8.37 18.51 -1.57
N ARG A 139 9.64 18.26 -1.23
CA ARG A 139 10.40 17.13 -1.77
C ARG A 139 9.73 15.80 -1.41
N ARG A 140 9.27 15.65 -0.16
CA ARG A 140 8.62 14.42 0.29
C ARG A 140 7.30 14.15 -0.44
N GLY A 141 6.50 15.18 -0.70
CA GLY A 141 5.25 15.02 -1.47
C GLY A 141 5.51 14.62 -2.93
N ILE A 142 6.57 15.14 -3.55
CA ILE A 142 7.03 14.75 -4.90
C ILE A 142 7.54 13.29 -4.89
N GLU A 143 8.36 12.91 -3.91
CA GLU A 143 8.82 11.52 -3.73
C GLU A 143 7.62 10.56 -3.56
N TYR A 144 6.65 10.93 -2.73
CA TYR A 144 5.43 10.14 -2.50
C TYR A 144 4.64 9.94 -3.80
N LEU A 145 4.49 10.99 -4.61
CA LEU A 145 3.83 10.89 -5.91
C LEU A 145 4.60 9.99 -6.89
N ASN A 146 5.93 10.10 -6.91
CA ASN A 146 6.80 9.26 -7.73
C ASN A 146 6.75 7.78 -7.31
N ASP A 147 6.64 7.48 -6.02
CA ASP A 147 6.42 6.11 -5.54
C ASP A 147 5.08 5.56 -6.03
N GLY A 148 4.03 6.39 -6.08
CA GLY A 148 2.73 6.01 -6.64
C GLY A 148 2.77 5.61 -8.11
N ILE A 149 3.65 6.22 -8.91
CA ILE A 149 3.81 5.88 -10.35
C ILE A 149 4.26 4.42 -10.52
N LYS A 150 5.14 3.93 -9.64
CA LYS A 150 5.62 2.53 -9.69
C LYS A 150 4.48 1.52 -9.58
N PHE A 151 3.45 1.84 -8.80
CA PHE A 151 2.28 0.98 -8.63
C PHE A 151 1.20 1.21 -9.71
N ASN A 152 1.24 2.33 -10.43
CA ASN A 152 0.17 2.75 -11.35
C ASN A 152 0.75 3.12 -12.73
N ALA A 153 1.71 2.33 -13.22
CA ALA A 153 2.49 2.64 -14.42
C ALA A 153 1.64 2.83 -15.70
N ASP A 154 0.55 2.08 -15.81
CA ASP A 154 -0.38 2.17 -16.95
C ASP A 154 -1.29 3.41 -16.90
N ASN A 155 -1.21 4.22 -15.83
CA ASN A 155 -2.00 5.42 -15.66
C ASN A 155 -1.14 6.68 -15.78
N PRO A 156 -1.31 7.48 -16.86
CA PRO A 156 -0.50 8.67 -17.07
C PRO A 156 -0.81 9.82 -16.11
N THR A 157 -1.89 9.74 -15.32
CA THR A 157 -2.32 10.83 -14.43
C THR A 157 -1.26 11.19 -13.40
N LEU A 158 -0.67 10.20 -12.73
CA LEU A 158 0.34 10.47 -11.70
C LEU A 158 1.62 11.06 -12.29
N LEU A 159 1.98 10.67 -13.51
CA LEU A 159 3.13 11.24 -14.23
C LEU A 159 2.88 12.70 -14.62
N ALA A 160 1.66 13.01 -15.10
CA ALA A 160 1.26 14.38 -15.41
C ALA A 160 1.24 15.25 -14.14
N ASP A 161 0.69 14.74 -13.03
CA ASP A 161 0.72 15.43 -11.74
C ASP A 161 2.17 15.66 -11.28
N LEU A 162 3.08 14.68 -11.45
CA LEU A 162 4.49 14.83 -11.06
C LEU A 162 5.16 15.99 -11.81
N GLY A 163 4.96 16.06 -13.12
CA GLY A 163 5.45 17.19 -13.93
C GLY A 163 4.89 18.53 -13.46
N TRP A 164 3.58 18.58 -13.15
CA TRP A 164 2.94 19.78 -12.63
C TRP A 164 3.48 20.20 -11.26
N PHE A 165 3.67 19.26 -10.33
CA PHE A 165 4.20 19.53 -8.99
C PHE A 165 5.62 20.10 -9.06
N ILE A 166 6.51 19.45 -9.82
CA ILE A 166 7.89 19.90 -10.00
C ILE A 166 7.91 21.29 -10.65
N GLY A 167 7.16 21.48 -11.73
CA GLY A 167 7.10 22.76 -12.43
C GLY A 167 6.61 23.91 -11.54
N ASN A 168 5.61 23.68 -10.69
CA ASN A 168 5.06 24.73 -9.83
C ASN A 168 5.87 24.99 -8.56
N LYS A 169 6.45 23.97 -7.94
CA LYS A 169 7.04 24.10 -6.58
C LYS A 169 8.56 24.13 -6.58
N ILE A 170 9.19 23.76 -7.69
CA ILE A 170 10.65 23.81 -7.87
C ILE A 170 10.99 24.70 -9.07
N GLY A 171 10.28 24.53 -10.19
CA GLY A 171 10.59 25.19 -11.46
C GLY A 171 10.10 26.63 -11.61
N ARG A 172 9.37 27.18 -10.62
CA ARG A 172 8.93 28.58 -10.60
C ARG A 172 9.65 29.31 -9.48
N ALA A 173 10.37 30.38 -9.84
CA ALA A 173 10.87 31.35 -8.87
C ALA A 173 9.68 32.14 -8.31
N ASP A 174 9.67 32.33 -6.98
CA ASP A 174 8.65 33.11 -6.27
C ASP A 174 8.85 34.64 -6.48
N GLU A 175 9.91 35.04 -7.19
CA GLU A 175 10.21 36.41 -7.57
C GLU A 175 9.51 36.76 -8.90
N ARG A 176 8.46 37.58 -8.82
CA ARG A 176 7.87 38.31 -9.94
C ARG A 176 7.62 39.75 -9.55
#